data_AF-A0A060BVT8-F1
#
_entry.id   AF-A0A060BVT8-F1
#
_cell.length_a   1.000
_cell.length_b   1.000
_cell.length_c   1.000
_cell.angle_alpha   90.00
_cell.angle_beta   90.00
_cell.angle_gamma   90.00
#
_symmetry.space_group_name_H-M   'P 1'
#
loop_
_entity.id
_entity.type
_entity.pdbx_description
1 polymer ?
#
loop_
_entity_poly.entity_id
_entity_poly.type
_entity_poly.pdbx_seq_one_letter_code
_entity_poly.pdbx_strand_id
1 'polypeptide(L)'
;MPGEPTWEQWFAAYGELVLEAARVAEEVGAEMLCVGCEMVMSDGQEARWRRLVADVRAVYSGLVTYNCDKYQEDRVTWWDAVDVVSSSGYYPTGTWDENLARIEAVVERV
;
A
#
# COMPACT_ATOMS: atom_id res chain seq x y z
N MET A 1 5.28 -24.99 8.43
CA MET A 1 4.95 -26.39 8.73
C MET A 1 3.60 -26.76 8.13
N PRO A 2 3.31 -28.03 7.83
CA PRO A 2 1.94 -28.43 7.49
C PRO A 2 0.97 -27.98 8.59
N GLY A 3 -0.07 -27.24 8.23
CA GLY A 3 -1.09 -26.73 9.17
C GLY A 3 -0.80 -25.35 9.79
N GLU A 4 0.34 -24.72 9.53
CA GLU A 4 0.60 -23.33 9.95
C GLU A 4 -0.03 -22.32 8.98
N PRO A 5 -0.48 -21.15 9.48
CA PRO A 5 -1.00 -20.09 8.65
C PRO A 5 0.06 -19.57 7.67
N THR A 6 -0.36 -19.30 6.43
CA THR A 6 0.53 -18.81 5.37
C THR A 6 0.19 -17.38 4.94
N TRP A 7 1.16 -16.69 4.34
CA TRP A 7 0.91 -15.42 3.67
C TRP A 7 -0.15 -15.51 2.58
N GLU A 8 -0.22 -16.64 1.88
CA GLU A 8 -1.24 -16.85 0.86
C GLU A 8 -2.66 -16.86 1.47
N GLN A 9 -2.85 -17.58 2.59
CA GLN A 9 -4.14 -17.59 3.29
C GLN A 9 -4.49 -16.21 3.83
N TRP A 10 -3.51 -15.49 4.39
CA TRP A 10 -3.72 -14.14 4.90
C TRP A 10 -4.09 -13.16 3.77
N PHE A 11 -3.35 -13.13 2.67
CA PHE A 11 -3.63 -12.24 1.54
C PHE A 11 -4.94 -12.58 0.82
N ALA A 12 -5.35 -13.85 0.79
CA ALA A 12 -6.66 -14.21 0.28
C ALA A 12 -7.79 -13.59 1.14
N ALA A 13 -7.73 -13.76 2.46
CA ALA A 13 -8.74 -13.20 3.35
C ALA A 13 -8.71 -11.66 3.37
N TYR A 14 -7.53 -11.06 3.39
CA TYR A 14 -7.36 -9.61 3.34
C TYR A 14 -7.81 -9.03 1.98
N GLY A 15 -7.53 -9.73 0.89
CA GLY A 15 -7.94 -9.31 -0.45
C GLY A 15 -9.45 -9.23 -0.61
N GLU A 16 -10.21 -10.19 -0.07
CA GLU A 16 -11.68 -10.13 -0.07
C GLU A 16 -12.21 -8.87 0.66
N LEU A 17 -11.61 -8.52 1.80
CA LEU A 17 -11.97 -7.31 2.54
C LEU A 17 -11.69 -6.04 1.73
N VAL A 18 -10.51 -5.95 1.11
CA VAL A 18 -10.10 -4.78 0.32
C VAL A 18 -10.94 -4.66 -0.96
N LEU A 19 -11.27 -5.78 -1.62
CA LEU A 19 -12.12 -5.78 -2.80
C LEU A 19 -13.55 -5.35 -2.51
N GLU A 20 -14.10 -5.73 -1.35
CA GLU A 20 -15.41 -5.23 -0.93
C GLU A 20 -15.38 -3.71 -0.70
N ALA A 21 -14.34 -3.21 -0.03
CA ALA A 21 -14.14 -1.78 0.13
C ALA A 21 -13.96 -1.06 -1.21
N ALA A 22 -13.27 -1.69 -2.18
CA ALA A 22 -13.06 -1.14 -3.52
C ALA A 22 -14.38 -1.02 -4.31
N ARG A 23 -15.27 -2.02 -4.22
CA ARG A 23 -16.61 -1.95 -4.84
C ARG A 23 -17.45 -0.83 -4.24
N VAL A 24 -17.40 -0.66 -2.92
CA VAL A 24 -18.08 0.46 -2.23
C VAL A 24 -17.46 1.79 -2.68
N ALA A 25 -16.13 1.89 -2.76
CA ALA A 25 -15.44 3.09 -3.22
C ALA A 25 -15.85 3.47 -4.66
N GLU A 26 -16.00 2.49 -5.55
CA GLU A 26 -16.52 2.69 -6.90
C GLU A 26 -17.98 3.18 -6.87
N GLU A 27 -18.85 2.54 -6.10
CA GLU A 27 -20.27 2.88 -6.00
C GLU A 27 -20.49 4.33 -5.52
N VAL A 28 -19.73 4.76 -4.51
CA VAL A 28 -19.85 6.11 -3.95
C VAL A 28 -19.04 7.16 -4.72
N GLY A 29 -18.27 6.76 -5.74
CA GLY A 29 -17.40 7.65 -6.51
C GLY A 29 -16.26 8.26 -5.68
N ALA A 30 -15.69 7.48 -4.74
CA ALA A 30 -14.57 7.94 -3.93
C ALA A 30 -13.35 8.27 -4.81
N GLU A 31 -12.69 9.39 -4.54
CA GLU A 31 -11.58 9.87 -5.36
C GLU A 31 -10.31 9.01 -5.23
N MET A 32 -10.13 8.37 -4.07
CA MET A 32 -8.97 7.54 -3.78
C MET A 32 -9.27 6.41 -2.79
N LEU A 33 -8.64 5.26 -3.00
CA LEU A 33 -8.66 4.10 -2.11
C LEU A 33 -7.25 3.76 -1.62
N CYS A 34 -7.11 3.55 -0.32
CA CYS A 34 -5.88 3.05 0.30
C CYS A 34 -5.97 1.53 0.52
N VAL A 35 -5.12 0.75 -0.16
CA VAL A 35 -5.18 -0.73 -0.11
C VAL A 35 -4.48 -1.35 1.09
N GLY A 36 -3.81 -0.54 1.91
CA GLY A 36 -3.13 -1.01 3.11
C GLY A 36 -2.47 0.12 3.90
N CYS A 37 -2.27 -0.12 5.20
CA CYS A 37 -1.73 0.87 6.13
C CYS A 37 -0.71 0.22 7.08
N GLU A 38 0.55 0.67 7.01
CA GLU A 38 1.66 0.33 7.90
C GLU A 38 1.94 -1.18 8.03
N MET A 39 1.77 -1.94 6.94
CA MET A 39 1.91 -3.39 6.94
C MET A 39 3.37 -3.84 6.81
N VAL A 40 4.26 -3.28 7.65
CA VAL A 40 5.73 -3.39 7.53
C VAL A 40 6.22 -4.83 7.32
N MET A 41 5.62 -5.80 8.02
CA MET A 41 6.01 -7.21 7.92
C MET A 41 5.58 -7.88 6.60
N SER A 42 4.59 -7.31 5.90
CA SER A 42 4.12 -7.79 4.60
C SER A 42 4.64 -6.97 3.42
N ASP A 43 5.35 -5.86 3.64
CA ASP A 43 5.88 -5.00 2.56
C ASP A 43 6.71 -5.81 1.54
N GLY A 44 7.51 -6.78 2.02
CA GLY A 44 8.31 -7.68 1.20
C GLY A 44 7.51 -8.77 0.47
N GLN A 45 6.20 -8.89 0.67
CA GLN A 45 5.31 -9.79 -0.07
C GLN A 45 4.88 -9.16 -1.41
N GLU A 46 5.84 -8.59 -2.14
CA GLU A 46 5.63 -7.77 -3.34
C GLU A 46 4.67 -8.41 -4.35
N ALA A 47 4.89 -9.67 -4.73
CA ALA A 47 4.04 -10.35 -5.71
C ALA A 47 2.56 -10.44 -5.26
N ARG A 48 2.31 -10.51 -3.96
CA ARG A 48 0.95 -10.57 -3.39
C ARG A 48 0.30 -9.19 -3.35
N TRP A 49 1.06 -8.15 -2.99
CA TRP A 49 0.60 -6.77 -3.06
C TRP A 49 0.25 -6.36 -4.49
N ARG A 50 1.13 -6.64 -5.46
CA ARG A 50 0.86 -6.37 -6.88
C ARG A 50 -0.40 -7.07 -7.38
N ARG A 51 -0.59 -8.33 -6.99
CA ARG A 51 -1.82 -9.07 -7.32
C ARG A 51 -3.06 -8.41 -6.72
N LEU A 52 -3.01 -8.05 -5.43
CA LEU A 52 -4.13 -7.36 -4.77
C LEU A 52 -4.48 -6.04 -5.46
N VAL A 53 -3.47 -5.24 -5.80
CA VAL A 53 -3.68 -3.97 -6.51
C VAL A 53 -4.31 -4.23 -7.89
N ALA A 54 -3.84 -5.23 -8.63
CA ALA A 54 -4.45 -5.59 -9.91
C ALA A 54 -5.92 -6.03 -9.77
N ASP A 55 -6.24 -6.82 -8.74
CA ASP A 55 -7.61 -7.26 -8.45
C ASP A 55 -8.49 -6.04 -8.07
N VAL A 56 -7.97 -5.08 -7.30
CA VAL A 56 -8.66 -3.81 -6.96
C VAL A 56 -8.95 -2.99 -8.23
N ARG A 57 -7.99 -2.87 -9.14
CA ARG A 57 -8.17 -2.14 -10.42
C ARG A 57 -9.23 -2.75 -11.31
N ALA A 58 -9.53 -4.03 -11.16
CA ALA A 58 -10.60 -4.67 -11.92
C ALA A 58 -12.01 -4.22 -11.46
N VAL A 59 -12.14 -3.62 -10.27
CA VAL A 59 -13.43 -3.23 -9.67
C VAL A 59 -13.52 -1.78 -9.22
N TYR A 60 -12.40 -1.03 -9.22
CA TYR A 60 -12.34 0.37 -8.81
C TYR A 60 -11.48 1.19 -9.79
N SER A 61 -12.03 2.31 -10.25
CA SER A 61 -11.48 3.14 -11.32
C SER A 61 -10.74 4.40 -10.83
N GLY A 62 -10.88 4.74 -9.55
CA GLY A 62 -10.21 5.90 -8.95
C GLY A 62 -8.74 5.67 -8.59
N LEU A 63 -8.16 6.62 -7.84
CA LEU A 63 -6.76 6.57 -7.45
C LEU A 63 -6.51 5.48 -6.41
N VAL A 64 -5.44 4.70 -6.58
CA VAL A 64 -5.04 3.68 -5.62
C VAL A 64 -3.74 4.11 -4.94
N THR A 65 -3.68 4.00 -3.61
CA THR A 65 -2.48 4.26 -2.80
C THR A 65 -2.20 3.13 -1.82
N TYR A 66 -0.98 3.06 -1.31
CA TYR A 66 -0.60 2.26 -0.14
C TYR A 66 0.09 3.18 0.87
N ASN A 67 -0.34 3.12 2.14
CA ASN A 67 0.24 3.95 3.20
C ASN A 67 1.30 3.14 3.97
N CYS A 68 2.58 3.34 3.70
CA CYS A 68 3.63 2.68 4.49
C CYS A 68 3.86 3.38 5.85
N ASP A 69 4.54 2.72 6.78
CA ASP A 69 4.97 3.39 8.03
C ASP A 69 6.12 4.37 7.74
N LYS A 70 6.35 5.32 8.65
CA LYS A 70 7.53 6.18 8.66
C LYS A 70 8.81 5.36 8.50
N TYR A 71 9.76 5.89 7.72
CA TYR A 71 11.03 5.24 7.44
C TYR A 71 10.95 3.94 6.63
N GLN A 72 9.78 3.59 6.07
CA GLN A 72 9.65 2.44 5.16
C GLN A 72 9.54 2.84 3.68
N GLU A 73 9.53 4.13 3.35
CA GLU A 73 9.33 4.60 1.97
C GLU A 73 10.32 3.97 0.99
N ASP A 74 11.58 3.81 1.39
CA ASP A 74 12.65 3.20 0.59
C ASP A 74 12.68 1.66 0.62
N ARG A 75 11.83 1.04 1.44
CA ARG A 75 11.74 -0.41 1.61
C ARG A 75 10.60 -1.04 0.83
N VAL A 76 9.56 -0.26 0.53
CA VAL A 76 8.50 -0.67 -0.39
C VAL A 76 9.05 -0.60 -1.81
N THR A 77 9.14 -1.76 -2.48
CA THR A 77 9.77 -1.91 -3.81
C THR A 77 8.78 -1.90 -4.97
N TRP A 78 7.48 -1.72 -4.68
CA TRP A 78 6.39 -1.90 -5.63
C TRP A 78 5.49 -0.68 -5.79
N TRP A 79 6.03 0.51 -5.49
CA TRP A 79 5.32 1.78 -5.65
C TRP A 79 4.79 2.01 -7.07
N ASP A 80 5.42 1.43 -8.09
CA ASP A 80 4.98 1.48 -9.49
C ASP A 80 3.60 0.82 -9.74
N ALA A 81 3.09 0.02 -8.80
CA ALA A 81 1.77 -0.59 -8.90
C ALA A 81 0.62 0.35 -8.49
N VAL A 82 0.91 1.43 -7.75
CA VAL A 82 -0.09 2.37 -7.22
C VAL A 82 0.06 3.75 -7.87
N ASP A 83 -0.96 4.61 -7.77
CA ASP A 83 -0.92 5.95 -8.39
C ASP A 83 -0.24 6.99 -7.49
N VAL A 84 -0.31 6.77 -6.18
CA VAL A 84 0.15 7.71 -5.16
C VAL A 84 1.03 6.97 -4.17
N VAL A 85 2.19 7.53 -3.89
CA VAL A 85 3.05 7.11 -2.78
C VAL A 85 2.56 7.84 -1.53
N SER A 86 2.23 7.10 -0.47
CA SER A 86 1.83 7.70 0.80
C SER A 86 2.52 7.03 2.00
N SER A 87 2.75 7.81 3.06
CA SER A 87 3.29 7.30 4.30
C SER A 87 2.71 8.01 5.52
N SER A 88 2.70 7.29 6.64
CA SER A 88 2.39 7.86 7.95
C SER A 88 3.56 8.68 8.48
N GLY A 89 3.58 9.97 8.15
CA GLY A 89 4.68 10.90 8.44
C GLY A 89 4.81 11.33 9.91
N TYR A 90 4.76 10.40 10.87
CA TYR A 90 4.97 10.66 12.30
C TYR A 90 6.47 10.88 12.62
N TYR A 91 7.03 11.96 12.07
CA TYR A 91 8.42 12.33 12.22
C TYR A 91 8.66 13.21 13.47
N PRO A 92 9.83 13.10 14.14
CA PRO A 92 10.19 13.99 15.23
C PRO A 92 10.16 15.47 14.82
N THR A 93 9.71 16.33 15.73
CA THR A 93 9.73 17.78 15.53
C THR A 93 11.13 18.26 15.16
N GLY A 94 11.23 19.11 14.14
CA GLY A 94 12.50 19.67 13.66
C GLY A 94 13.27 18.80 12.67
N THR A 95 12.74 17.63 12.28
CA THR A 95 13.38 16.71 11.31
C THR A 95 12.64 16.64 9.96
N TRP A 96 11.75 17.60 9.68
CA TRP A 96 10.88 17.57 8.51
C TRP A 96 11.66 17.61 7.20
N ASP A 97 12.58 18.56 7.04
CA ASP A 97 13.33 18.76 5.79
C ASP A 97 14.20 17.53 5.45
N GLU A 98 14.81 16.90 6.46
CA GLU A 98 15.61 15.68 6.30
C GLU A 98 14.76 14.49 5.82
N ASN A 99 13.56 14.34 6.39
CA ASN A 99 12.65 13.27 6.01
C ASN A 99 12.04 13.52 4.63
N LEU A 100 11.70 14.76 4.30
CA LEU A 100 11.27 15.11 2.95
C LEU A 100 12.35 14.80 1.91
N ALA A 101 13.60 15.16 2.14
CA ALA A 101 14.70 14.86 1.22
C ALA A 101 14.89 13.35 1.02
N ARG A 102 14.74 12.54 2.10
CA ARG A 102 14.77 11.08 2.01
C ARG A 102 13.64 10.54 1.15
N ILE A 103 12.42 11.05 1.33
CA ILE A 103 11.22 10.63 0.59
C ILE A 103 11.30 11.06 -0.88
N GLU A 104 11.77 12.28 -1.15
CA GLU A 104 11.97 12.80 -2.51
C GLU A 104 12.90 11.89 -3.32
N ALA A 105 14.01 11.45 -2.72
CA ALA A 105 14.92 10.51 -3.35
C ALA A 105 14.30 9.14 -3.65
N VAL A 106 13.21 8.75 -2.97
CA VAL A 106 12.43 7.56 -3.31
C VAL A 106 11.50 7.85 -4.49
N VAL A 107 10.73 8.94 -4.41
CA VAL A 107 9.75 9.33 -5.44
C VAL A 107 10.41 9.52 -6.81
N GLU A 108 11.62 10.07 -6.87
CA GLU A 108 12.38 10.24 -8.11
C GLU A 108 12.78 8.92 -8.80
N ARG A 109 12.65 7.77 -8.12
CA ARG A 109 13.04 6.44 -8.64
C ARG A 109 11.86 5.58 -9.07
N VAL A 110 10.63 6.00 -8.78
CA VAL A 110 9.39 5.24 -9.05
C VAL A 110 8.86 5.56 -10.44
#